data_AF-A0A9X4MGZ3-F1
#
_entry.id   AF-A0A9X4MGZ3-F1
#
_cell.length_a   1.000
_cell.length_b   1.000
_cell.length_c   1.000
_cell.angle_alpha   90.00
_cell.angle_beta   90.00
_cell.angle_gamma   90.00
#
_symmetry.space_group_name_H-M   'P 1'
#
loop_
_entity.id
_entity.type
_entity.pdbx_description
1 polymer ?
#
loop_
_entity_poly.entity_id
_entity_poly.type
_entity_poly.pdbx_seq_one_letter_code
_entity_poly.pdbx_strand_id
1 'polypeptide(L)' 'MDGTYSEGWFTHANHGLIRVFNKGGEWVYQCYSQNGQKAVSKERPLDSWTWALSEAAPNDYGPG' A
#
# COMPACT_ATOMS: atom_id res chain seq x y z
N MET A 1 0.19 1.14 20.80
CA MET A 1 0.69 0.05 19.95
C MET A 1 1.28 0.71 18.72
N ASP A 2 2.60 0.92 18.77
CA ASP A 2 3.44 1.58 17.76
C ASP A 2 3.58 0.72 16.51
N GLY A 3 2.52 0.66 15.70
CA GLY A 3 2.67 0.25 14.31
C GLY A 3 3.13 1.46 13.52
N THR A 4 4.42 1.78 13.52
CA THR A 4 4.96 2.83 12.66
C THR A 4 4.72 2.39 11.22
N TYR A 5 3.73 2.97 10.55
CA TYR A 5 3.49 2.73 9.14
C TYR A 5 4.78 2.94 8.35
N SER A 6 5.01 2.12 7.33
CA SER A 6 6.20 2.25 6.48
C SER A 6 5.83 2.38 5.01
N GLU A 7 6.67 3.13 4.29
CA GLU A 7 6.54 3.32 2.86
C GLU A 7 6.94 2.04 2.12
N GLY A 8 6.18 1.68 1.09
CA GLY A 8 6.52 0.52 0.26
C GLY A 8 5.34 -0.13 -0.42
N TRP A 9 5.63 -1.28 -1.00
CA TRP A 9 4.65 -2.14 -1.66
C TRP A 9 4.22 -3.26 -0.72
N PHE A 10 2.91 -3.50 -0.67
CA PHE A 10 2.31 -4.50 0.18
C PHE A 10 1.25 -5.29 -0.57
N THR A 11 1.03 -6.54 -0.18
CA THR A 11 -0.06 -7.37 -0.64
C THR A 11 -1.13 -7.46 0.43
N HIS A 12 -2.37 -7.14 0.07
CA HIS A 12 -3.53 -7.18 0.94
C HIS A 12 -4.52 -8.24 0.43
N ALA A 13 -5.05 -9.06 1.34
CA ALA A 13 -5.93 -10.19 1.01
C ALA A 13 -7.12 -9.83 0.08
N ASN A 14 -7.83 -8.74 0.38
CA ASN A 14 -8.98 -8.28 -0.42
C ASN A 14 -8.64 -7.29 -1.54
N HIS A 15 -7.58 -6.48 -1.38
CA HIS A 15 -7.28 -5.35 -2.26
C HIS A 15 -6.18 -5.65 -3.28
N GLY A 16 -5.48 -6.78 -3.13
CA GLY A 16 -4.36 -7.15 -3.99
C GLY A 16 -3.11 -6.34 -3.66
N LEU A 17 -2.39 -5.91 -4.70
CA LEU A 17 -1.19 -5.09 -4.54
C LEU A 17 -1.58 -3.67 -4.14
N ILE A 18 -1.01 -3.17 -3.04
CA ILE A 18 -1.17 -1.79 -2.60
C ILE A 18 0.21 -1.14 -2.45
N ARG A 19 0.26 0.17 -2.67
CA ARG A 19 1.41 1.01 -2.32
C ARG A 19 1.03 1.89 -1.16
N VAL A 20 1.79 1.84 -0.09
CA VAL A 20 1.66 2.72 1.07
C VAL A 20 2.69 3.83 0.96
N PHE A 21 2.25 5.08 1.12
CA PHE A 21 3.12 6.24 1.08
C PHE A 21 2.64 7.38 1.96
N ASN A 22 3.56 8.23 2.42
CA ASN A 22 3.19 9.43 3.16
C ASN A 22 2.95 10.60 2.18
N LYS A 23 1.79 11.23 2.29
CA LYS A 23 1.41 12.40 1.51
C LYS A 23 1.05 13.53 2.45
N GLY A 24 1.94 14.51 2.58
CA GLY A 24 1.69 15.72 3.37
C GLY A 24 1.51 15.46 4.87
N GLY A 25 2.14 14.42 5.42
CA GLY A 25 2.01 14.03 6.83
C GLY A 25 0.94 12.97 7.08
N GLU A 26 0.09 12.67 6.09
CA GLU A 26 -0.90 11.61 6.17
C GLU A 26 -0.41 10.35 5.48
N TRP A 27 -0.58 9.20 6.14
CA TRP A 27 -0.32 7.91 5.50
C TRP A 27 -1.50 7.55 4.62
N VAL A 28 -1.22 7.27 3.36
CA VAL A 28 -2.20 6.87 2.36
C VAL A 28 -1.78 5.57 1.70
N TYR A 29 -2.75 4.85 1.16
CA TYR A 29 -2.50 3.73 0.28
C TYR A 29 -3.26 3.88 -1.03
N GLN A 30 -2.72 3.24 -2.06
CA GLN A 30 -3.38 3.14 -3.36
C GLN A 30 -3.24 1.71 -3.88
N CYS A 31 -4.33 1.16 -4.43
CA CYS A 31 -4.35 -0.19 -4.98
C CYS A 31 -3.83 -0.16 -6.42
N TYR A 32 -3.07 -1.17 -6.79
CA TYR A 32 -2.46 -1.36 -8.09
C TYR A 32 -2.85 -2.72 -8.69
N SER A 33 -2.70 -2.84 -10.01
CA SER A 33 -2.74 -4.13 -10.70
C SER A 33 -1.61 -5.05 -10.19
N GLN A 34 -1.76 -6.36 -10.33
CA GLN A 34 -0.78 -7.36 -9.84
C GLN A 34 0.67 -7.17 -10.36
N ASN A 35 0.84 -6.42 -11.44
CA ASN A 35 2.15 -6.08 -12.01
C ASN A 35 2.68 -4.71 -11.57
N GLY A 36 1.99 -3.98 -10.67
CA GLY A 36 2.41 -2.67 -10.16
C GLY A 36 2.34 -1.51 -11.15
N GLN A 37 2.00 -1.77 -12.42
CA GLN A 37 2.11 -0.76 -13.48
C GLN A 37 0.99 0.27 -13.48
N LYS A 38 -0.19 -0.07 -12.95
CA LYS A 38 -1.36 0.82 -12.99
C LYS A 38 -2.10 0.85 -11.67
N ALA A 39 -2.33 2.07 -11.18
CA ALA A 39 -3.25 2.28 -10.08
C ALA A 39 -4.68 1.93 -10.52
N VAL A 40 -5.33 1.04 -9.77
CA VAL A 40 -6.73 0.63 -10.00
C VAL A 40 -7.69 1.32 -9.04
N SER A 41 -7.19 2.02 -8.02
CA SER A 41 -7.98 2.84 -7.11
C SER A 41 -7.46 4.28 -7.03
N LYS A 42 -8.29 5.17 -6.46
CA LYS A 42 -7.82 6.46 -5.92
C LYS A 42 -7.03 6.23 -4.63
N GLU A 43 -6.26 7.24 -4.23
CA GLU A 43 -5.57 7.32 -2.95
C GLU A 43 -6.61 7.31 -1.80
N ARG A 44 -6.32 6.56 -0.74
CA ARG A 44 -7.17 6.44 0.44
C ARG A 44 -6.33 6.58 1.70
N PRO A 45 -6.86 7.15 2.79
CA PRO A 45 -6.15 7.17 4.06
C PRO A 45 -5.84 5.74 4.52
N LEU A 46 -4.64 5.52 5.01
CA LEU A 46 -4.21 4.24 5.56
C LEU A 46 -4.80 4.07 6.95
N ASP A 47 -5.77 3.16 7.05
CA ASP A 47 -6.33 2.73 8.33
C ASP A 47 -5.57 1.53 8.91
N SER A 48 -5.70 1.34 10.22
CA SER A 48 -5.00 0.27 10.94
C SER A 48 -5.39 -1.14 10.51
N TRP A 49 -6.59 -1.33 9.95
CA TRP A 49 -7.07 -2.64 9.51
C TRP A 49 -6.46 -3.01 8.16
N THR A 50 -6.49 -2.07 7.21
CA THR A 50 -5.78 -2.20 5.93
C THR A 50 -4.30 -2.49 6.18
N TRP A 51 -3.66 -1.77 7.10
CA TRP A 51 -2.27 -2.03 7.47
C TRP A 51 -2.07 -3.43 8.08
N ALA A 52 -2.88 -3.83 9.05
CA ALA A 52 -2.75 -5.12 9.72
C ALA A 52 -2.96 -6.33 8.79
N LEU A 53 -3.70 -6.15 7.69
CA LEU A 53 -3.93 -7.17 6.67
C LEU A 53 -2.97 -7.08 5.48
N SER A 54 -2.01 -6.16 5.53
CA SER A 54 -1.02 -5.93 4.49
C SER A 54 0.31 -6.58 4.85
N GLU A 55 0.82 -7.40 3.95
CA GLU A 55 2.15 -8.01 4.07
C GLU A 55 3.11 -7.38 3.08
N ALA A 56 4.40 -7.26 3.43
CA ALA A 56 5.40 -6.71 2.52
C ALA A 56 5.43 -7.50 1.21
N ALA A 57 5.32 -6.81 0.08
CA ALA A 57 5.29 -7.47 -1.20
C ALA A 57 6.68 -8.08 -1.49
N PRO A 58 6.75 -9.29 -2.09
CA PRO A 58 8.02 -10.00 -2.32
C PRO A 58 8.91 -9.31 -3.37
N ASN A 59 8.31 -8.50 -4.23
CA ASN A 59 9.00 -7.72 -5.25
C ASN A 59 8.85 -6.22 -4.97
N ASP A 60 9.90 -5.47 -5.27
CA ASP A 60 9.76 -4.04 -5.44
C ASP A 60 9.10 -3.78 -6.79
N TYR A 61 7.88 -3.24 -6.77
CA TYR A 61 7.13 -2.87 -7.97
C TYR A 61 7.38 -1.41 -8.35
N GLY A 62 8.60 -0.90 -8.07
CA GLY A 62 9.04 0.45 -8.37
C GLY A 62 8.75 0.90 -9.81
N PRO A 63 8.85 2.21 -10.09
CA PRO A 63 8.54 2.73 -11.41
C PRO A 63 9.45 2.06 -12.44
N GLY A 64 8.86 1.27 -13.34
CA GLY A 64 9.56 0.80 -14.54
C GLY A 64 9.98 1.95 -15.43
#